data_AF-A0A7X6QFC4-F1
#
_entry.id   AF-A0A7X6QFC4-F1
#
_cell.length_a   1.000
_cell.length_b   1.000
_cell.length_c   1.000
_cell.angle_alpha   90.00
_cell.angle_beta   90.00
_cell.angle_gamma   90.00
#
_symmetry.space_group_name_H-M   'P 1'
#
loop_
_entity.id
_entity.type
_entity.pdbx_description
1 polymer ?
#
loop_
_entity_poly.entity_id
_entity_poly.type
_entity_poly.pdbx_seq_one_letter_code
_entity_poly.pdbx_strand_id
1 'polypeptide(L)'
;MVRTIVRENAYYDSVTLMLISREIKKLDGVEEVLVGMGTDLNLDLVKMLDMFVPELEQVTPNDLFIAARVDEAKVTMEDLAASFEEQLNRKREAMRGTTSRRHSAPPSTTCRAPIWCRSRFPAGTRRRKRKTPCSRDSMSCSFPTT
;
A
#
# COMPACT_ATOMS: atom_id res chain seq x y z
N MET A 1 2.20 26.61 -15.55
CA MET A 1 1.01 26.52 -16.44
C MET A 1 0.09 25.43 -15.93
N VAL A 2 -1.24 25.58 -16.06
CA VAL A 2 -2.18 24.50 -15.71
C VAL A 2 -2.41 23.63 -16.95
N ARG A 3 -2.34 22.32 -16.75
CA ARG A 3 -2.54 21.33 -17.79
C ARG A 3 -3.48 20.25 -17.31
N THR A 4 -4.29 19.74 -18.23
CA THR A 4 -5.40 18.85 -17.90
C THR A 4 -5.47 17.70 -18.89
N ILE A 5 -5.67 16.50 -18.37
CA ILE A 5 -5.86 15.27 -19.16
C ILE A 5 -7.16 14.64 -18.71
N VAL A 6 -8.06 14.37 -19.65
CA VAL A 6 -9.31 13.65 -19.41
C VAL A 6 -9.22 12.26 -20.03
N ARG A 7 -9.66 11.26 -19.28
CA ARG A 7 -9.77 9.86 -19.70
C ARG A 7 -11.21 9.42 -19.54
N GLU A 8 -11.85 9.15 -20.66
CA GLU A 8 -13.25 8.74 -20.69
C GLU A 8 -13.41 7.30 -20.17
N ASN A 9 -14.53 7.04 -19.49
CA ASN A 9 -14.91 5.69 -19.03
C ASN A 9 -13.84 4.98 -18.18
N ALA A 10 -13.10 5.75 -17.38
CA ALA A 10 -11.97 5.28 -16.60
C ALA A 10 -12.26 5.42 -15.09
N TYR A 11 -12.87 4.41 -14.50
CA TYR A 11 -13.23 4.43 -13.08
C TYR A 11 -12.12 3.86 -12.19
N TYR A 12 -11.72 4.62 -11.17
CA TYR A 12 -10.73 4.22 -10.18
C TYR A 12 -11.18 4.56 -8.77
N ASP A 13 -10.73 3.78 -7.79
CA ASP A 13 -11.00 4.08 -6.40
C ASP A 13 -10.24 5.35 -5.94
N SER A 14 -10.85 6.13 -5.04
CA SER A 14 -10.30 7.39 -4.57
C SER A 14 -8.98 7.25 -3.79
N VAL A 15 -8.73 6.09 -3.16
CA VAL A 15 -7.49 5.82 -2.42
C VAL A 15 -6.32 5.64 -3.39
N THR A 16 -6.53 4.90 -4.47
CA THR A 16 -5.58 4.68 -5.55
C THR A 16 -5.23 6.01 -6.22
N LEU A 17 -6.23 6.83 -6.55
CA LEU A 17 -5.99 8.16 -7.12
C LEU A 17 -5.20 9.07 -6.17
N MET A 18 -5.54 9.09 -4.88
CA MET A 18 -4.78 9.85 -3.86
C MET A 18 -3.32 9.37 -3.75
N LEU A 19 -3.08 8.06 -3.76
CA LEU A 19 -1.73 7.51 -3.68
C LEU A 19 -0.91 7.87 -4.92
N ILE A 20 -1.50 7.79 -6.11
CA ILE A 20 -0.82 8.15 -7.36
C ILE A 20 -0.54 9.65 -7.41
N SER A 21 -1.51 10.50 -7.05
CA SER A 21 -1.35 11.96 -6.97
C SER A 21 -0.15 12.35 -6.10
N ARG A 22 0.03 11.69 -4.93
CA ARG A 22 1.19 11.93 -4.05
C ARG A 22 2.53 11.54 -4.68
N GLU A 23 2.58 10.49 -5.48
CA GLU A 23 3.82 10.09 -6.17
C GLU A 23 4.15 11.05 -7.31
N ILE A 24 3.14 11.49 -8.07
CA ILE A 24 3.32 12.47 -9.16
C ILE A 24 3.73 13.83 -8.60
N LYS A 25 3.20 14.24 -7.44
CA LYS A 25 3.57 15.50 -6.78
C LYS A 25 5.05 15.55 -6.34
N LYS A 26 5.75 14.41 -6.27
CA LYS A 26 7.18 14.37 -5.97
C LYS A 26 8.07 14.65 -7.20
N LEU A 27 7.49 14.66 -8.39
CA LEU A 27 8.25 14.92 -9.61
C LEU A 27 8.68 16.39 -9.66
N ASP A 28 9.94 16.63 -10.02
CA ASP A 28 10.50 17.97 -10.14
C ASP A 28 9.83 18.73 -11.28
N GLY A 29 9.12 19.81 -10.96
CA GLY A 29 8.37 20.61 -11.93
C GLY A 29 6.85 20.50 -11.80
N VAL A 30 6.34 19.68 -10.88
CA VAL A 30 4.92 19.65 -10.49
C VAL A 30 4.72 20.51 -9.24
N GLU A 31 3.98 21.60 -9.37
CA GLU A 31 3.62 22.47 -8.23
C GLU A 31 2.41 21.92 -7.48
N GLU A 32 1.35 21.59 -8.23
CA GLU A 32 0.11 21.08 -7.66
C GLU A 32 -0.54 20.05 -8.60
N VAL A 33 -1.15 19.01 -8.05
CA VAL A 33 -1.79 17.94 -8.81
C VAL A 33 -3.07 17.50 -8.14
N LEU A 34 -4.15 17.52 -8.91
CA LEU A 34 -5.46 17.00 -8.52
C LEU A 34 -5.87 15.92 -9.51
N VAL A 35 -6.22 14.75 -8.97
CA VAL A 35 -6.72 13.62 -9.74
C VAL A 35 -8.05 13.21 -9.14
N GLY A 36 -9.09 13.17 -9.98
CA GLY A 36 -10.44 12.89 -9.53
C GLY A 36 -11.34 12.46 -10.67
N MET A 37 -12.48 11.89 -10.31
CA MET A 37 -13.58 11.66 -11.24
C MET A 37 -14.34 12.96 -11.45
N GLY A 38 -15.02 13.14 -12.59
CA GLY A 38 -15.87 14.31 -12.90
C GLY A 38 -17.15 14.41 -12.06
N THR A 39 -17.05 14.26 -10.74
CA THR A 39 -18.13 14.57 -9.81
C THR A 39 -18.11 16.06 -9.48
N ASP A 40 -19.28 16.64 -9.21
CA ASP A 40 -19.41 18.07 -8.89
C ASP A 40 -18.47 18.51 -7.76
N LEU A 41 -18.34 17.68 -6.72
CA LEU A 41 -17.44 17.91 -5.60
C LEU A 41 -15.97 18.05 -6.03
N ASN A 42 -15.51 17.20 -6.96
CA ASN A 42 -14.14 17.28 -7.46
C ASN A 42 -13.95 18.48 -8.38
N LEU A 43 -14.95 18.84 -9.20
CA LEU A 43 -14.91 20.04 -10.04
C LEU A 43 -14.81 21.32 -9.19
N ASP A 44 -15.55 21.38 -8.08
CA ASP A 44 -15.47 22.51 -7.16
C ASP A 44 -14.12 22.60 -6.44
N LEU A 45 -13.48 21.47 -6.12
CA LEU A 45 -12.11 21.44 -5.62
C LEU A 45 -11.12 22.03 -6.63
N VAL A 46 -11.27 21.71 -7.93
CA VAL A 46 -10.40 22.27 -8.98
C VAL A 46 -10.59 23.79 -9.09
N LYS A 47 -11.84 24.28 -8.99
CA LYS A 47 -12.16 25.72 -9.01
C LYS A 47 -11.52 26.45 -7.83
N MET A 48 -11.57 25.89 -6.62
CA MET A 48 -10.94 26.48 -5.44
C MET A 48 -9.41 26.56 -5.53
N LEU A 49 -8.78 25.72 -6.35
CA LEU A 49 -7.33 25.70 -6.57
C LEU A 49 -6.89 26.58 -7.76
N ASP A 50 -7.81 27.32 -8.39
CA ASP A 50 -7.57 28.11 -9.60
C ASP A 50 -6.91 27.27 -10.72
N MET A 51 -7.29 25.99 -10.81
CA MET A 51 -6.81 25.04 -11.82
C MET A 51 -7.91 24.61 -12.79
N PHE A 52 -9.04 25.33 -12.76
CA PHE A 52 -10.21 24.99 -13.54
C PHE A 52 -10.03 25.41 -14.99
N VAL A 53 -10.33 24.49 -15.88
CA VAL A 53 -10.26 24.68 -17.32
C VAL A 53 -11.60 24.27 -17.94
N PRO A 54 -12.05 24.90 -19.04
CA PRO A 54 -13.36 24.64 -19.63
C PRO A 54 -13.53 23.19 -20.10
N GLU A 55 -12.44 22.47 -20.35
CA GLU A 55 -12.46 21.04 -20.67
C GLU A 55 -13.01 20.18 -19.52
N LEU A 56 -12.92 20.67 -18.27
CA LEU A 56 -13.44 19.96 -17.09
C LEU A 56 -14.95 20.12 -16.89
N GLU A 57 -15.59 21.12 -17.53
CA GLU A 57 -17.05 21.33 -17.42
C GLU A 57 -17.87 20.21 -18.08
N GLN A 58 -17.30 19.55 -19.09
CA GLN A 58 -17.98 18.53 -19.88
C GLN A 58 -17.74 17.11 -19.33
N VAL A 59 -16.94 16.98 -18.27
CA VAL A 59 -16.52 15.70 -17.71
C VAL A 59 -17.64 15.10 -16.89
N THR A 60 -17.95 13.82 -17.12
CA THR A 60 -18.99 13.12 -16.37
C THR A 60 -18.39 12.40 -15.16
N PRO A 61 -19.21 11.94 -14.20
CA PRO A 61 -18.73 11.14 -13.06
C PRO A 61 -18.05 9.81 -13.44
N ASN A 62 -18.23 9.34 -14.69
CA ASN A 62 -17.58 8.13 -15.20
C ASN A 62 -16.19 8.39 -15.80
N ASP A 63 -15.85 9.66 -15.96
CA ASP A 63 -14.60 10.08 -16.58
C ASP A 63 -13.60 10.50 -15.50
N LEU A 64 -12.34 10.13 -15.73
CA LEU A 64 -11.23 10.53 -14.89
C LEU A 64 -10.61 11.78 -15.47
N PHE A 65 -10.34 12.76 -14.61
CA PHE A 65 -9.51 13.90 -14.98
C PHE A 65 -8.27 13.98 -14.08
N ILE A 66 -7.21 14.50 -14.69
CA ILE A 66 -5.95 14.83 -14.04
C ILE A 66 -5.68 16.29 -14.36
N ALA A 67 -5.69 17.15 -13.34
CA ALA A 67 -5.33 18.55 -13.44
C ALA A 67 -3.99 18.77 -12.72
N ALA A 68 -2.99 19.27 -13.43
CA ALA A 68 -1.65 19.47 -12.92
C ALA A 68 -1.16 20.89 -13.23
N ARG A 69 -0.63 21.57 -12.22
CA ARG A 69 0.11 22.83 -12.38
C ARG A 69 1.59 22.46 -12.52
N VAL A 70 2.12 22.61 -13.72
CA VAL A 70 3.50 22.24 -14.04
C VAL A 70 4.29 23.37 -14.69
N ASP A 71 5.61 23.25 -14.55
CA ASP A 71 6.60 24.04 -15.27
C ASP A 71 6.99 23.32 -16.58
N GLU A 72 6.64 23.90 -17.73
CA GLU A 72 6.93 23.34 -19.06
C GLU A 72 8.42 23.20 -19.34
N ALA A 73 9.28 23.93 -18.64
CA ALA A 73 10.72 23.82 -18.81
C ALA A 73 11.28 22.49 -18.26
N LYS A 74 10.52 21.79 -17.39
CA LYS A 74 10.99 20.61 -16.66
C LYS A 74 10.21 19.35 -16.95
N VAL A 75 8.89 19.46 -17.15
CA VAL A 75 8.00 18.31 -17.28
C VAL A 75 7.05 18.51 -18.44
N THR A 76 7.01 17.52 -19.35
CA THR A 76 6.04 17.48 -20.44
C THR A 76 4.75 16.78 -20.04
N MET A 77 3.70 16.94 -20.84
CA MET A 77 2.42 16.26 -20.60
C MET A 77 2.51 14.76 -20.79
N GLU A 78 3.35 14.34 -21.72
CA GLU A 78 3.66 12.95 -22.00
C GLU A 78 4.31 12.28 -20.80
N ASP A 79 5.24 12.96 -20.11
CA ASP A 79 5.91 12.44 -18.92
C ASP A 79 4.94 12.25 -17.74
N LEU A 80 3.99 13.18 -17.56
CA LEU A 80 2.95 13.04 -16.52
C LEU A 80 2.02 11.88 -16.83
N ALA A 81 1.58 11.73 -18.08
CA ALA A 81 0.72 10.64 -18.50
C ALA A 81 1.43 9.28 -18.33
N ALA A 82 2.69 9.18 -18.77
CA ALA A 82 3.51 7.99 -18.61
C ALA A 82 3.73 7.64 -17.13
N SER A 83 4.06 8.64 -16.30
CA SER A 83 4.24 8.46 -14.86
C SER A 83 2.95 7.99 -14.19
N PHE A 84 1.81 8.55 -14.58
CA PHE A 84 0.50 8.13 -14.07
C PHE A 84 0.20 6.67 -14.42
N GLU A 85 0.42 6.26 -15.68
CA GLU A 85 0.21 4.89 -16.14
C GLU A 85 1.15 3.90 -15.45
N GLU A 86 2.42 4.25 -15.25
CA GLU A 86 3.39 3.44 -14.54
C GLU A 86 2.99 3.23 -13.07
N GLN A 87 2.59 4.30 -12.37
CA GLN A 87 2.10 4.22 -11.00
C GLN A 87 0.84 3.37 -10.90
N LEU A 88 -0.08 3.52 -11.85
CA LEU A 88 -1.31 2.73 -11.88
C LEU A 88 -1.02 1.24 -12.07
N ASN A 89 -0.12 0.89 -12.98
CA ASN A 89 0.27 -0.50 -13.21
C ASN A 89 0.96 -1.10 -11.97
N ARG A 90 1.89 -0.36 -11.35
CA ARG A 90 2.53 -0.79 -10.09
C ARG A 90 1.51 -1.08 -8.97
N LYS A 91 0.49 -0.22 -8.80
CA LYS A 91 -0.57 -0.44 -7.79
C LYS A 91 -1.45 -1.65 -8.12
N ARG A 92 -1.79 -1.85 -9.40
CA ARG A 92 -2.54 -3.02 -9.87
C ARG A 92 -1.79 -4.33 -9.59
N GLU A 93 -0.49 -4.38 -9.85
CA GLU A 93 0.35 -5.55 -9.57
C GLU A 93 0.43 -5.85 -8.06
N ALA A 94 0.60 -4.83 -7.24
CA ALA A 94 0.62 -4.98 -5.78
C ALA A 94 -0.69 -5.55 -5.22
N MET A 95 -1.85 -5.12 -5.76
CA MET A 95 -3.15 -5.69 -5.40
C MET A 95 -3.30 -7.15 -5.87
N ARG A 96 -2.85 -7.47 -7.09
CA ARG A 96 -2.91 -8.84 -7.64
C ARG A 96 -2.04 -9.83 -6.87
N GLY A 97 -0.83 -9.43 -6.45
CA GLY A 97 0.09 -10.28 -5.69
C GLY A 97 -0.46 -10.75 -4.33
N THR A 98 -1.41 -10.02 -3.76
CA THR A 98 -2.02 -10.36 -2.46
C THR A 98 -3.07 -11.48 -2.57
N THR A 99 -3.69 -11.65 -3.74
CA THR A 99 -4.77 -12.65 -3.93
C THR A 99 -4.23 -14.07 -4.21
N SER A 100 -2.94 -14.22 -4.55
CA SER A 100 -2.28 -15.52 -4.78
C SER A 100 -1.65 -16.14 -3.53
N ARG A 101 -1.62 -15.47 -2.37
CA ARG A 101 -1.14 -16.04 -1.10
C ARG A 101 -2.26 -16.69 -0.28
N ARG A 102 -3.22 -17.36 -0.92
CA ARG A 102 -4.01 -18.42 -0.28
C ARG A 102 -3.63 -19.75 -0.91
N HIS A 103 -2.93 -20.55 -0.11
CA HIS A 103 -2.55 -21.95 -0.31
C HIS A 103 -1.61 -22.28 -1.49
N SER A 104 -0.33 -21.98 -1.30
CA SER A 104 0.70 -22.97 -1.61
C SER A 104 1.37 -23.33 -0.30
N ALA A 105 1.29 -24.61 0.08
CA ALA A 105 2.03 -25.18 1.20
C ALA A 105 3.49 -24.69 1.17
N PRO A 106 4.14 -24.46 2.33
CA PRO A 106 5.58 -24.18 2.33
C PRO A 106 6.28 -25.30 1.55
N PRO A 107 7.29 -24.98 0.72
CA PRO A 107 8.06 -26.04 0.06
C PRO A 107 8.54 -26.98 1.15
N SER A 108 8.26 -28.27 0.98
CA SER A 108 8.73 -29.34 1.83
C SER A 108 10.25 -29.28 1.84
N THR A 109 10.78 -28.49 2.79
CA THR A 109 12.16 -28.59 3.20
C THR A 109 12.22 -29.92 3.90
N THR A 110 12.57 -30.92 3.11
CA THR A 110 13.04 -32.21 3.56
C THR A 110 13.90 -31.96 4.79
N CYS A 111 13.40 -32.37 5.96
CA CYS A 111 14.24 -32.59 7.12
C CYS A 111 15.29 -33.62 6.69
N ARG A 112 16.40 -33.13 6.14
CA ARG A 112 17.65 -33.88 6.07
C ARG A 112 18.07 -34.03 7.53
N ALA A 113 17.62 -35.12 8.13
CA ALA A 113 18.15 -35.58 9.40
C ALA A 113 19.69 -35.63 9.27
N PRO A 114 20.45 -34.99 10.16
CA PRO A 114 21.88 -35.21 10.18
C PRO A 114 22.12 -36.65 10.64
N ILE A 115 22.70 -37.43 9.73
CA ILE A 115 23.35 -38.70 10.02
C ILE A 115 24.56 -38.34 10.89
N TRP A 116 24.45 -38.56 12.20
CA TRP A 116 25.48 -38.74 13.24
C TRP A 116 24.75 -38.47 14.58
N CYS A 117 24.68 -39.36 15.57
CA CYS A 117 25.72 -40.22 16.10
C CYS A 117 25.06 -41.42 16.82
N ARG A 118 25.61 -42.60 16.57
CA ARG A 118 25.21 -43.88 17.13
C ARG A 118 26.05 -44.14 18.37
N SER A 119 25.48 -44.11 19.57
CA SER A 119 26.09 -44.75 20.74
C SER A 119 25.04 -45.12 21.79
N ARG A 120 24.50 -46.33 21.64
CA ARG A 120 24.38 -47.38 22.68
C ARG A 120 24.68 -46.92 24.12
N PHE A 121 23.72 -47.04 25.04
CA PHE A 121 23.83 -47.79 26.32
C PHE A 121 22.44 -47.88 27.02
N PRO A 122 22.15 -48.93 27.80
CA PRO A 122 20.80 -49.44 28.06
C PRO A 122 20.21 -49.04 29.43
N ALA A 123 18.98 -49.51 29.64
CA ALA A 123 18.07 -49.34 30.77
C ALA A 123 18.70 -49.37 32.18
N GLY A 124 18.24 -48.46 33.04
CA GLY A 124 18.54 -48.44 34.47
C GLY A 124 17.49 -47.65 35.25
N THR A 125 16.69 -48.35 36.03
CA THR A 125 15.72 -47.83 36.98
C THR A 125 16.43 -47.12 38.14
N ARG A 126 15.98 -45.92 38.55
CA ARG A 126 15.74 -45.54 39.97
C ARG A 126 15.33 -44.06 40.15
N ARG A 127 14.12 -43.95 40.67
CA ARG A 127 13.54 -42.93 41.56
C ARG A 127 14.43 -41.81 42.14
N ARG A 128 13.79 -40.63 42.12
CA ARG A 128 13.68 -39.56 43.15
C ARG A 128 14.89 -38.64 43.35
N LYS A 129 14.70 -37.36 43.00
CA LYS A 129 14.45 -36.30 44.00
C LYS A 129 13.64 -35.14 43.40
N ARG A 130 12.79 -34.60 44.26
CA ARG A 130 11.76 -33.58 44.04
C ARG A 130 12.36 -32.22 43.66
N LYS A 131 11.65 -31.47 42.83
CA LYS A 131 11.38 -30.02 42.97
C LYS A 131 10.24 -29.65 42.03
N THR A 132 9.02 -29.54 42.55
CA THR A 132 7.93 -28.75 41.95
C THR A 132 7.95 -27.35 42.58
N PRO A 133 7.22 -26.35 42.07
CA PRO A 133 6.78 -26.09 40.69
C PRO A 133 7.20 -24.68 40.19
N CYS A 134 7.18 -24.48 38.87
CA CYS A 134 7.04 -23.15 38.28
C CYS A 134 5.76 -22.50 38.82
N SER A 135 5.89 -21.35 39.46
CA SER A 135 4.77 -20.46 39.75
C SER A 135 5.28 -19.02 39.80
N ARG A 136 4.88 -18.23 38.80
CA ARG A 136 4.54 -16.80 38.92
C ARG A 136 4.05 -16.35 37.56
N ASP A 137 2.80 -16.71 37.32
CA ASP A 137 1.92 -15.88 36.50
C ASP A 137 1.03 -15.09 37.45
N SER A 138 0.59 -13.93 36.97
CA SER A 138 -0.50 -13.09 37.48
C SER A 138 -0.27 -12.20 38.72
N MET A 139 -0.54 -10.90 38.46
CA MET A 139 -1.22 -9.92 39.33
C MET A 139 -0.57 -9.60 40.68
N SER A 140 -0.51 -8.37 41.16
CA SER A 140 -1.26 -7.16 40.86
C SER A 140 -0.61 -6.04 41.69
N CYS A 141 -0.78 -4.81 41.21
CA CYS A 141 -0.49 -3.59 41.95
C CYS A 141 -1.06 -3.63 43.38
N SER A 142 -0.25 -3.25 44.36
CA SER A 142 -0.69 -2.95 45.72
C SER A 142 0.01 -1.70 46.21
N PHE A 143 -0.78 -0.66 46.48
CA PHE A 143 -0.77 0.21 47.65
C PHE A 143 -2.15 0.90 47.66
N PRO A 144 -2.81 1.20 48.80
CA PRO A 144 -2.20 1.71 50.03
C PRO A 144 -2.74 1.12 51.36
N THR A 145 -2.00 1.44 52.43
CA THR A 145 -2.41 1.58 53.85
C THR A 145 -3.79 2.25 53.97
N THR A 146 -4.73 1.83 54.82
CA THR A 146 -4.69 1.48 56.25
C THR A 146 -5.91 0.64 56.59
#